data_AF-Q0PQR3-F1
#
_entry.id   AF-Q0PQR3-F1
#
_cell.length_a   1.000
_cell.length_b   1.000
_cell.length_c   1.000
_cell.angle_alpha   90.00
_cell.angle_beta   90.00
_cell.angle_gamma   90.00
#
_symmetry.space_group_name_H-M   'P 1'
#
loop_
_entity.id
_entity.type
_entity.pdbx_description
1 polymer ?
#
loop_
_entity_poly.entity_id
_entity_poly.type
_entity_poly.pdbx_seq_one_letter_code
_entity_poly.pdbx_strand_id
1 'polypeptide(L)'
;IHAAADNQSAVEAAEVVVLAVKPQVLEAVARDLAEALQASRPLVISIAAGVREAALLDWIGEGIALVREHAQHSGDDPGWRHWPACQRRRQRRAAQSGGEHPACGRADPLGRG
;
A
#
# COMPACT_ATOMS: atom_id res chain seq x y z
N ILE A 1 -11.72 -19.28 -1.21
CA ILE A 1 -10.24 -19.14 -1.15
C ILE A 1 -9.74 -19.43 -2.55
N HIS A 2 -9.05 -18.47 -3.19
CA HIS A 2 -8.52 -18.62 -4.54
C HIS A 2 -6.99 -18.66 -4.46
N ALA A 3 -6.37 -19.52 -5.25
CA ALA A 3 -4.93 -19.55 -5.46
C ALA A 3 -4.65 -19.26 -6.93
N ALA A 4 -3.62 -18.47 -7.21
CA ALA A 4 -3.13 -18.23 -8.55
C ALA A 4 -1.85 -19.04 -8.78
N ALA A 5 -1.57 -19.40 -10.03
CA ALA A 5 -0.34 -20.10 -10.40
C ALA A 5 0.88 -19.14 -10.46
N ASP A 6 0.61 -17.85 -10.65
CA ASP A 6 1.60 -16.80 -10.79
C ASP A 6 1.20 -15.55 -9.98
N ASN A 7 2.21 -14.75 -9.61
CA ASN A 7 2.01 -13.57 -8.78
C ASN A 7 1.35 -12.43 -9.55
N GLN A 8 1.55 -12.33 -10.87
CA GLN A 8 0.95 -11.27 -11.69
C GLN A 8 -0.58 -11.38 -11.70
N SER A 9 -1.13 -12.55 -12.03
CA SER A 9 -2.56 -12.83 -12.03
C SER A 9 -3.20 -12.59 -10.66
N ALA A 10 -2.48 -12.90 -9.57
CA ALA A 10 -2.93 -12.61 -8.22
C ALA A 10 -3.05 -11.10 -7.96
N VAL A 11 -2.08 -10.30 -8.43
CA VAL A 11 -2.03 -8.84 -8.22
C VAL A 11 -3.06 -8.11 -9.07
N GLU A 12 -3.29 -8.53 -10.31
CA GLU A 12 -4.25 -7.90 -11.22
C GLU A 12 -5.68 -7.94 -10.68
N ALA A 13 -6.05 -9.05 -10.02
CA ALA A 13 -7.38 -9.22 -9.42
C ALA A 13 -7.47 -8.69 -7.97
N ALA A 14 -6.37 -8.23 -7.38
CA ALA A 14 -6.31 -7.85 -5.97
C ALA A 14 -6.48 -6.34 -5.75
N GLU A 15 -7.37 -5.98 -4.83
CA GLU A 15 -7.48 -4.60 -4.34
C GLU A 15 -6.44 -4.27 -3.26
N VAL A 16 -5.95 -5.29 -2.57
CA VAL A 16 -4.95 -5.24 -1.50
C VAL A 16 -3.92 -6.36 -1.72
N VAL A 17 -2.64 -6.00 -1.71
CA VAL A 17 -1.52 -6.92 -1.91
C VAL A 17 -0.65 -6.92 -0.66
N VAL A 18 -0.42 -8.09 -0.07
CA VAL A 18 0.48 -8.25 1.09
C VAL A 18 1.78 -8.88 0.62
N LEU A 19 2.88 -8.13 0.69
CA LEU A 19 4.22 -8.63 0.38
C LEU A 19 4.81 -9.32 1.61
N ALA A 20 4.62 -10.64 1.66
CA ALA A 20 5.05 -11.53 2.74
C ALA A 20 6.22 -12.44 2.33
N VAL A 21 7.12 -11.91 1.52
CA VAL A 21 8.30 -12.65 1.03
C VAL A 21 9.54 -12.29 1.83
N LYS A 22 10.53 -13.17 1.83
CA LYS A 22 11.82 -12.91 2.50
C LYS A 22 12.50 -11.68 1.87
N PRO A 23 13.18 -10.82 2.65
CA PRO A 23 13.83 -9.62 2.13
C PRO A 23 14.79 -9.88 0.97
N GLN A 24 15.49 -11.03 0.97
CA GLN A 24 16.46 -11.40 -0.06
C GLN A 24 15.83 -11.58 -1.45
N VAL A 25 14.54 -11.95 -1.52
CA VAL A 25 13.81 -12.13 -2.78
C VAL A 25 12.79 -11.01 -3.03
N LEU A 26 12.57 -10.12 -2.06
CA LEU A 26 11.58 -9.06 -2.18
C LEU A 26 11.88 -8.11 -3.33
N GLU A 27 13.14 -7.76 -3.57
CA GLU A 27 13.52 -6.87 -4.67
C GLU A 27 13.10 -7.45 -6.03
N ALA A 28 13.46 -8.70 -6.30
CA ALA A 28 13.11 -9.35 -7.55
C ALA A 28 11.60 -9.42 -7.74
N VAL A 29 10.86 -9.83 -6.70
CA VAL A 29 9.39 -9.90 -6.74
C VAL A 29 8.77 -8.52 -6.93
N ALA A 30 9.28 -7.49 -6.25
CA ALA A 30 8.75 -6.12 -6.36
C ALA A 30 8.93 -5.56 -7.77
N ARG A 31 10.09 -5.80 -8.39
CA ARG A 31 10.37 -5.38 -9.77
C ARG A 31 9.51 -6.13 -10.78
N ASP A 32 9.37 -7.45 -10.64
CA ASP A 32 8.53 -8.28 -11.52
C ASP A 32 7.04 -7.93 -11.43
N LEU A 33 6.60 -7.36 -10.30
CA LEU A 33 5.23 -6.93 -10.07
C LEU A 33 5.00 -5.45 -10.32
N ALA A 34 6.04 -4.67 -10.61
CA ALA A 34 5.95 -3.21 -10.69
C ALA A 34 4.89 -2.76 -11.71
N GLU A 35 4.89 -3.34 -12.90
CA GLU A 35 3.93 -2.98 -13.95
C GLU A 35 2.47 -3.28 -13.54
N ALA A 36 2.21 -4.50 -13.03
CA ALA A 36 0.89 -4.90 -12.57
C ALA A 36 0.40 -4.04 -11.40
N LEU A 37 1.29 -3.76 -10.43
CA LEU A 37 1.01 -2.89 -9.30
C LEU A 37 0.73 -1.46 -9.76
N GLN A 38 1.44 -0.94 -10.75
CA GLN A 38 1.20 0.40 -11.30
C GLN A 38 -0.09 0.50 -12.11
N ALA A 39 -0.48 -0.57 -12.80
CA ALA A 39 -1.70 -0.62 -13.60
C ALA A 39 -2.96 -0.62 -12.72
N SER A 40 -3.05 -1.55 -11.77
CA SER A 40 -4.22 -1.66 -10.88
C SER A 40 -4.16 -0.67 -9.72
N ARG A 41 -2.95 -0.19 -9.38
CA ARG A 41 -2.63 0.59 -8.18
C ARG A 41 -3.38 -0.02 -7.01
N PRO A 42 -2.98 -1.15 -6.41
CA PRO A 42 -3.61 -1.72 -5.23
C PRO A 42 -3.05 -1.07 -3.95
N LEU A 43 -3.65 -1.36 -2.79
CA LEU A 43 -3.03 -1.03 -1.49
C LEU A 43 -1.98 -2.10 -1.21
N VAL A 44 -0.72 -1.70 -1.08
CA VAL A 44 0.39 -2.62 -0.79
C VAL A 44 0.70 -2.57 0.69
N ILE A 45 0.74 -3.73 1.34
CA ILE A 45 1.16 -3.90 2.73
C ILE A 45 2.45 -4.71 2.72
N SER A 46 3.54 -4.15 3.25
CA SER A 46 4.81 -4.87 3.37
C SER A 46 5.09 -5.22 4.83
N ILE A 47 5.34 -6.50 5.08
CA ILE A 47 5.77 -7.03 6.38
C ILE A 47 7.26 -7.41 6.38
N ALA A 48 7.97 -7.14 5.29
CA ALA A 48 9.39 -7.47 5.17
C ALA A 48 10.24 -6.56 6.08
N ALA A 49 10.67 -7.10 7.21
CA ALA A 49 11.61 -6.43 8.11
C ALA A 49 12.94 -6.16 7.38
N GLY A 50 13.49 -4.95 7.53
CA GLY A 50 14.83 -4.62 7.02
C GLY A 50 14.88 -3.88 5.69
N VAL A 51 13.78 -3.79 4.93
CA VAL A 51 13.73 -3.06 3.65
C VAL A 51 13.29 -1.62 3.91
N ARG A 52 13.86 -0.61 3.23
CA ARG A 52 13.45 0.80 3.38
C ARG A 52 12.24 1.11 2.50
N GLU A 53 11.40 2.06 2.92
CA GLU A 53 10.21 2.46 2.14
C GLU A 53 10.62 3.01 0.79
N ALA A 54 11.58 3.94 0.78
CA ALA A 54 12.15 4.50 -0.44
C ALA A 54 12.67 3.40 -1.40
N ALA A 55 13.38 2.38 -0.88
CA ALA A 55 13.85 1.28 -1.74
C ALA A 55 12.70 0.49 -2.35
N LEU A 56 11.63 0.22 -1.58
CA LEU A 56 10.48 -0.50 -2.10
C LEU A 56 9.68 0.34 -3.11
N LEU A 57 9.54 1.64 -2.87
CA LEU A 57 8.94 2.58 -3.83
C LEU A 57 9.79 2.72 -5.09
N ASP A 58 11.12 2.72 -4.99
CA ASP A 58 12.02 2.74 -6.14
C ASP A 58 11.86 1.49 -7.01
N TRP A 59 11.54 0.34 -6.42
CA TRP A 59 11.36 -0.91 -7.15
C TRP A 59 9.98 -1.05 -7.79
N ILE A 60 8.92 -0.67 -7.07
CA ILE A 60 7.53 -0.80 -7.53
C ILE A 60 7.08 0.42 -8.36
N GLY A 61 7.72 1.57 -8.12
CA GLY A 61 7.38 2.87 -8.69
C GLY A 61 6.56 3.74 -7.73
N GLU A 62 6.56 5.05 -8.01
CA GLU A 62 5.90 6.06 -7.21
C GLU A 62 4.37 5.98 -7.26
N GLY A 63 3.70 6.64 -6.30
CA GLY A 63 2.24 6.80 -6.29
C GLY A 63 1.43 5.57 -5.83
N ILE A 64 2.11 4.49 -5.46
CA ILE A 64 1.49 3.29 -4.88
C ILE A 64 1.23 3.49 -3.40
N ALA A 65 -0.02 3.26 -2.96
CA ALA A 65 -0.36 3.29 -1.55
C ALA A 65 0.36 2.16 -0.83
N LEU A 66 1.39 2.49 -0.05
CA LEU A 66 2.24 1.55 0.66
C LEU A 66 2.06 1.73 2.17
N VAL A 67 1.73 0.64 2.85
CA VAL A 67 1.66 0.55 4.31
C VAL A 67 2.73 -0.43 4.78
N ARG A 68 3.38 -0.09 5.89
CA ARG A 68 4.39 -0.92 6.51
C ARG A 68 3.99 -1.25 7.94
N GLU A 69 4.14 -2.51 8.31
CA GLU A 69 3.89 -2.97 9.68
C GLU A 69 5.14 -2.77 10.55
N HIS A 70 6.32 -3.18 10.08
CA HIS A 70 7.60 -2.83 10.71
C HIS A 70 8.22 -1.56 10.13
N ALA A 71 8.14 -0.45 10.88
CA ALA A 71 8.87 0.78 10.59
C ALA A 71 10.35 0.64 11.00
N GLN A 72 11.27 0.90 10.07
CA GLN A 72 12.64 1.22 10.45
C GLN A 72 12.65 2.69 10.90
N HIS A 73 13.10 2.95 12.12
CA HIS A 73 13.30 4.30 12.62
C HIS A 73 14.56 4.90 11.96
N SER A 74 14.38 5.56 10.82
CA SER A 74 15.25 6.66 10.40
C SER A 74 14.44 7.93 10.66
N GLY A 75 14.94 8.83 11.51
CA GLY A 75 14.26 10.07 11.88
C GLY A 75 13.76 10.85 10.67
N ASP A 76 12.64 11.54 10.88
CA ASP A 76 11.95 12.50 10.01
C ASP A 76 10.91 11.96 9.00
N ASP A 77 9.64 12.07 9.44
CA ASP A 77 8.42 12.49 8.72
C ASP A 77 7.19 11.57 8.92
N PRO A 78 6.11 12.02 9.60
CA PRO A 78 4.83 11.30 9.63
C PRO A 78 4.01 11.58 8.34
N GLY A 79 4.51 11.13 7.19
CA GLY A 79 3.99 11.39 5.84
C GLY A 79 2.59 10.82 5.52
N TRP A 80 1.96 10.07 6.42
CA TRP A 80 0.65 9.42 6.16
C TRP A 80 -0.54 10.39 6.11
N ARG A 81 -0.42 11.62 6.65
CA ARG A 81 -1.56 12.56 6.76
C ARG A 81 -1.94 13.29 5.47
N HIS A 82 -1.04 13.39 4.50
CA HIS A 82 -1.25 14.17 3.27
C HIS A 82 -1.29 13.29 2.00
N TRP A 83 -1.38 11.97 2.16
CA TRP A 83 -1.23 10.98 1.09
C TRP A 83 -2.29 11.12 -0.03
N PRO A 84 -1.94 11.64 -1.23
CA PRO A 84 -2.91 11.92 -2.29
C PRO A 84 -3.54 10.66 -2.90
N ALA A 85 -2.81 9.53 -2.93
CA ALA A 85 -3.33 8.27 -3.48
C ALA A 85 -4.41 7.59 -2.61
N CYS A 86 -4.45 7.87 -1.29
CA CYS A 86 -5.44 7.36 -0.35
C CYS A 86 -6.76 8.13 -0.55
N GLN A 87 -6.67 9.45 -0.69
CA GLN A 87 -7.79 10.30 -1.09
C GLN A 87 -8.37 9.92 -2.46
N ARG A 88 -7.51 9.74 -3.48
CA ARG A 88 -7.94 9.42 -4.85
C ARG A 88 -8.66 8.07 -4.94
N ARG A 89 -8.24 7.09 -4.11
CA ARG A 89 -8.84 5.76 -4.06
C ARG A 89 -10.16 5.73 -3.27
N ARG A 90 -10.28 6.52 -2.20
CA ARG A 90 -11.56 6.76 -1.52
C ARG A 90 -12.59 7.38 -2.47
N GLN A 91 -12.18 8.33 -3.31
CA GLN A 91 -13.08 8.95 -4.30
C GLN A 91 -13.52 7.97 -5.39
N ARG A 92 -12.63 7.09 -5.89
CA ARG A 92 -12.99 6.07 -6.89
C ARG A 92 -13.93 4.99 -6.36
N ARG A 93 -13.76 4.54 -5.11
CA ARG A 93 -14.74 3.63 -4.48
C ARG A 93 -16.08 4.33 -4.20
N ALA A 94 -16.06 5.58 -3.73
CA ALA A 94 -17.29 6.36 -3.51
C ALA A 94 -18.09 6.59 -4.80
N ALA A 95 -17.42 6.68 -5.96
CA ALA A 95 -18.08 6.78 -7.26
C ALA A 95 -18.67 5.45 -7.78
N GLN A 96 -18.28 4.30 -7.21
CA GLN A 96 -18.74 2.96 -7.61
C GLN A 96 -19.77 2.36 -6.62
N SER A 97 -19.85 2.87 -5.40
CA SER A 97 -20.84 2.47 -4.40
C SER A 97 -21.87 3.59 -4.17
N GLY A 98 -22.99 3.57 -4.89
CA GLY A 98 -24.18 4.37 -4.57
C GLY A 98 -24.89 3.91 -3.29
N GLY A 99 -24.16 3.79 -2.18
CA GLY A 99 -24.68 3.27 -0.91
C GLY A 99 -23.86 3.78 0.26
N GLU A 100 -24.50 4.64 1.06
CA GLU A 100 -24.02 5.22 2.31
C GLU A 100 -23.48 4.16 3.29
N HIS A 101 -22.30 4.43 3.87
CA HIS A 101 -21.89 3.89 5.16
C HIS A 101 -21.05 4.93 5.93
N PRO A 102 -21.17 4.97 7.27
CA PRO A 102 -20.88 6.14 8.06
C PRO A 102 -19.39 6.33 8.33
N ALA A 103 -19.03 7.60 8.44
CA ALA A 103 -17.71 8.14 8.72
C ALA A 103 -16.92 7.34 9.78
N CYS A 104 -15.77 6.81 9.36
CA CYS A 104 -14.71 6.45 10.29
C CYS A 104 -14.16 7.76 10.90
N GLY A 105 -14.39 7.92 12.20
CA GLY A 105 -14.22 9.14 12.97
C GLY A 105 -12.81 9.72 12.95
N ARG A 106 -12.77 11.06 13.04
CA ARG A 106 -11.58 11.87 13.29
C ARG A 106 -10.93 11.40 14.59
N ALA A 107 -9.68 10.96 14.53
CA ALA A 107 -8.79 11.03 15.68
C ALA A 107 -8.27 12.47 15.77
N ASP A 108 -8.84 13.23 16.69
CA ASP A 108 -8.49 14.60 17.04
C ASP A 108 -7.16 14.60 17.81
N PRO A 109 -6.08 15.26 17.36
CA PRO A 109 -4.79 15.18 18.05
C PRO A 109 -4.47 16.50 18.78
N LEU A 110 -5.38 17.11 19.53
CA LEU A 110 -5.04 18.27 20.39
C LEU A 110 -5.92 18.35 21.65
N GLY A 111 -5.61 17.55 22.67
CA GLY A 111 -6.08 17.76 24.04
C GLY A 111 -4.95 18.31 24.90
N ARG A 112 -4.91 19.64 25.08
CA ARG A 112 -4.02 20.31 26.04
C ARG A 112 -4.54 20.10 27.47
N GLY A 113 -3.63 19.87 28.40
CA GLY A 113 -3.78 20.02 29.85
C GLY A 113 -2.43 20.33 30.44
#